data_AF-A0A1G6JQ98-F1
#
_entry.id   AF-A0A1G6JQ98-F1
#
_cell.length_a   1.000
_cell.length_b   1.000
_cell.length_c   1.000
_cell.angle_alpha   90.00
_cell.angle_beta   90.00
_cell.angle_gamma   90.00
#
_symmetry.space_group_name_H-M   'P 1'
#
loop_
_entity.id
_entity.type
_entity.pdbx_description
1 polymer ?
#
loop_
_entity_poly.entity_id
_entity_poly.type
_entity_poly.pdbx_seq_one_letter_code
_entity_poly.pdbx_strand_id
1 'polypeptide(L)'
;MKKTLLIVTLIALTLISFSAKFLFVGNFDGSGSIMYNLDHFDSIEITSDAIILSMVSTSSSSYSSTNNGIEISTSSPLEDKKLEKLNQMVSNGYIVKANTNNKYFGTNSSRNLTVKSVKNVKSQVFTNAIVEFMNSNDNILNLNNLMVDFANEIPVEIN
;
A
#
# COMPACT_ATOMS: atom_id res chain seq x y z
N MET A 1 -22.54 -29.62 -31.53
CA MET A 1 -23.04 -28.99 -30.29
C MET A 1 -22.17 -29.31 -29.07
N LYS A 2 -21.90 -30.59 -28.73
CA LYS A 2 -21.07 -30.95 -27.55
C LYS A 2 -19.64 -30.37 -27.56
N LYS A 3 -18.96 -30.36 -28.71
CA LYS A 3 -17.60 -29.79 -28.85
C LYS A 3 -17.57 -28.27 -28.72
N THR A 4 -18.58 -27.58 -29.27
CA THR A 4 -18.73 -26.12 -29.16
C THR A 4 -19.02 -25.71 -27.71
N LEU A 5 -19.86 -26.47 -27.01
CA LEU A 5 -20.12 -26.27 -25.59
C LEU A 5 -18.83 -26.41 -24.78
N LEU A 6 -18.05 -27.48 -25.03
CA LEU A 6 -16.80 -27.75 -24.33
C LEU A 6 -15.75 -26.66 -24.54
N ILE A 7 -15.66 -26.08 -25.74
CA ILE A 7 -14.77 -24.93 -26.04
C ILE A 7 -15.24 -23.66 -25.30
N VAL A 8 -16.55 -23.39 -25.28
CA VAL A 8 -17.10 -22.24 -24.55
C VAL A 8 -16.90 -22.40 -23.05
N THR A 9 -17.07 -23.61 -22.51
CA THR A 9 -16.79 -23.90 -21.09
C THR A 9 -15.30 -23.78 -20.77
N LEU A 10 -14.41 -24.20 -21.67
CA LEU A 10 -12.95 -24.06 -21.48
C LEU A 10 -12.53 -22.59 -21.48
N ILE A 11 -13.05 -21.79 -22.41
CA ILE A 11 -12.78 -20.34 -22.49
C ILE A 11 -13.34 -19.62 -21.26
N ALA A 12 -14.55 -19.96 -20.84
CA ALA A 12 -15.13 -19.44 -19.60
C ALA A 12 -14.29 -19.82 -18.37
N LEU A 13 -13.82 -21.08 -18.29
CA LEU A 13 -12.92 -21.51 -17.21
C LEU A 13 -11.61 -20.72 -17.20
N THR A 14 -11.02 -20.47 -18.38
CA THR A 14 -9.76 -19.70 -18.49
C THR A 14 -9.91 -18.22 -18.14
N LEU A 15 -11.10 -17.64 -18.38
CA LEU A 15 -11.44 -16.27 -17.99
C LEU A 15 -11.68 -16.15 -16.47
N ILE A 16 -12.13 -17.24 -15.83
CA ILE A 16 -12.35 -17.31 -14.39
C ILE A 16 -11.04 -17.56 -13.62
N SER A 17 -10.02 -18.16 -14.23
CA SER A 17 -8.84 -18.68 -13.52
C SER A 17 -7.71 -17.66 -13.22
N PHE A 18 -7.96 -16.35 -13.25
CA PHE A 18 -6.98 -15.33 -12.82
C PHE A 18 -7.61 -14.19 -11.99
N SER A 19 -8.48 -14.51 -11.01
CA SER A 19 -9.03 -13.49 -10.09
C SER A 19 -8.15 -13.19 -8.87
N ALA A 20 -7.16 -14.03 -8.58
CA ALA A 20 -6.40 -13.93 -7.34
C ALA A 20 -5.52 -12.66 -7.30
N LYS A 21 -5.67 -11.89 -6.22
CA LYS A 21 -4.94 -10.65 -6.00
C LYS A 21 -3.74 -10.90 -5.09
N PHE A 22 -2.55 -10.49 -5.52
CA PHE A 22 -1.32 -10.65 -4.76
C PHE A 22 -0.69 -9.31 -4.41
N LEU A 23 -0.22 -9.20 -3.17
CA LEU A 23 0.64 -8.12 -2.71
C LEU A 23 2.08 -8.61 -2.66
N PHE A 24 2.94 -8.05 -3.51
CA PHE A 24 4.36 -8.31 -3.48
C PHE A 24 5.06 -7.34 -2.52
N VAL A 25 5.85 -7.90 -1.61
CA VAL A 25 6.64 -7.17 -0.62
C VAL A 25 8.07 -7.73 -0.59
N GLY A 26 9.01 -6.95 -1.09
CA GLY A 26 10.45 -7.17 -0.98
C GLY A 26 11.05 -6.45 0.21
N ASN A 27 12.18 -6.96 0.71
CA ASN A 27 13.01 -6.20 1.63
C ASN A 27 13.86 -5.20 0.84
N PHE A 28 13.97 -3.96 1.33
CA PHE A 28 14.78 -2.92 0.67
C PHE A 28 16.28 -3.22 0.65
N ASP A 29 16.75 -4.11 1.52
CA ASP A 29 18.14 -4.61 1.56
C ASP A 29 18.37 -5.79 0.59
N GLY A 30 17.34 -6.23 -0.15
CA GLY A 30 17.41 -7.35 -1.09
C GLY A 30 17.47 -8.73 -0.43
N SER A 31 17.33 -8.83 0.88
CA SER A 31 17.48 -10.09 1.64
C SER A 31 16.36 -11.10 1.40
N GLY A 32 15.24 -10.68 0.80
CA GLY A 32 14.12 -11.57 0.50
C GLY A 32 12.91 -10.82 -0.06
N SER A 33 11.93 -11.61 -0.48
CA SER A 33 10.62 -11.12 -0.89
C SER A 33 9.54 -12.12 -0.55
N ILE A 34 8.33 -11.61 -0.35
CA ILE A 34 7.13 -12.35 0.03
C ILE A 34 6.00 -11.91 -0.89
N MET A 35 5.18 -12.87 -1.33
CA MET A 35 3.90 -12.60 -1.99
C MET A 35 2.77 -13.02 -1.06
N TYR A 36 1.92 -12.07 -0.70
CA TYR A 36 0.69 -12.33 0.05
C TYR A 36 -0.48 -12.50 -0.91
N ASN A 37 -1.16 -13.64 -0.86
CA ASN A 37 -2.44 -13.79 -1.55
C ASN A 37 -3.53 -13.07 -0.74
N LEU A 38 -4.02 -11.94 -1.25
CA LEU A 38 -5.00 -11.10 -0.58
C LEU A 38 -6.35 -11.79 -0.41
N ASP A 39 -6.69 -12.75 -1.28
CA ASP A 39 -7.93 -13.52 -1.20
C ASP A 39 -7.99 -14.45 0.04
N HIS A 40 -6.85 -14.69 0.70
CA HIS A 40 -6.79 -15.50 1.92
C HIS A 40 -7.06 -14.71 3.20
N PHE A 41 -7.25 -13.39 3.11
CA PHE A 41 -7.50 -12.53 4.25
C PHE A 41 -8.91 -11.97 4.22
N ASP A 42 -9.54 -11.86 5.38
CA ASP A 42 -10.91 -11.36 5.51
C ASP A 42 -10.98 -9.83 5.52
N SER A 43 -9.90 -9.17 5.95
CA SER A 43 -9.83 -7.72 6.00
C SER A 43 -8.42 -7.19 5.75
N ILE A 44 -8.36 -6.02 5.11
CA ILE A 44 -7.15 -5.25 4.87
C ILE A 44 -7.34 -3.90 5.56
N GLU A 45 -6.53 -3.60 6.56
CA GLU A 45 -6.45 -2.28 7.19
C GLU A 45 -5.19 -1.56 6.70
N ILE A 46 -5.33 -0.29 6.36
CA ILE A 46 -4.25 0.52 5.77
C ILE A 46 -4.04 1.75 6.64
N THR A 47 -2.89 1.81 7.28
CA THR A 47 -2.46 2.96 8.08
C THR A 47 -1.37 3.73 7.35
N SER A 48 -0.80 4.77 7.98
CA SER A 48 0.37 5.45 7.41
C SER A 48 1.66 4.63 7.54
N ASP A 49 1.69 3.70 8.48
CA ASP A 49 2.94 3.03 8.90
C ASP A 49 2.92 1.55 8.50
N ALA A 50 1.74 0.93 8.39
CA ALA A 50 1.60 -0.47 8.02
C ALA A 50 0.32 -0.78 7.24
N ILE A 51 0.36 -1.90 6.51
CA ILE A 51 -0.81 -2.63 6.01
C ILE A 51 -0.99 -3.86 6.91
N ILE A 52 -2.19 -4.03 7.45
CA ILE A 52 -2.52 -5.15 8.34
C ILE A 52 -3.51 -6.06 7.62
N LEU A 53 -3.09 -7.29 7.37
CA LEU A 53 -3.90 -8.33 6.73
C LEU A 53 -4.40 -9.30 7.81
N SER A 54 -5.71 -9.40 8.02
CA SER A 54 -6.27 -10.23 9.10
C SER A 54 -7.15 -11.36 8.58
N MET A 55 -7.06 -12.51 9.24
CA MET A 55 -8.00 -13.63 9.11
C MET A 55 -8.86 -13.72 10.37
N VAL A 56 -10.17 -13.80 10.20
CA VAL A 56 -11.12 -14.10 11.27
C VAL A 56 -11.10 -15.60 11.51
N SER A 57 -10.49 -16.04 12.61
CA SER A 57 -10.60 -17.43 13.02
C SER A 57 -12.05 -17.72 13.41
N THR A 58 -12.78 -18.44 12.55
CA THR A 58 -14.14 -18.92 12.82
C THR A 58 -14.18 -20.10 13.80
N SER A 59 -13.04 -20.45 14.42
CA SER A 59 -12.92 -21.62 15.31
C SER A 59 -12.53 -21.23 16.73
N SER A 60 -13.45 -20.59 17.46
CA SER A 60 -13.73 -20.94 18.86
C SER A 60 -14.86 -20.08 19.43
N SER A 61 -15.86 -20.80 19.95
CA SER A 61 -16.79 -20.35 20.98
C SER A 61 -16.14 -19.38 21.97
N SER A 62 -16.81 -18.25 22.21
CA SER A 62 -16.76 -17.49 23.45
C SER A 62 -15.37 -17.01 23.91
N TYR A 63 -15.13 -15.70 23.75
CA TYR A 63 -14.21 -14.87 24.54
C TYR A 63 -12.72 -14.69 24.15
N SER A 64 -12.25 -15.15 23.00
CA SER A 64 -10.92 -14.71 22.52
C SER A 64 -10.77 -14.86 21.01
N SER A 65 -11.19 -13.85 20.26
CA SER A 65 -10.78 -13.71 18.85
C SER A 65 -9.30 -13.36 18.80
N THR A 66 -8.44 -14.37 18.73
CA THR A 66 -7.03 -14.16 18.41
C THR A 66 -6.97 -13.67 16.96
N ASN A 67 -6.81 -12.37 16.75
CA ASN A 67 -6.55 -11.79 15.43
C ASN A 67 -5.19 -12.31 14.96
N ASN A 68 -5.18 -13.36 14.14
CA ASN A 68 -3.99 -13.78 13.42
C ASN A 68 -3.84 -12.85 12.22
N GLY A 69 -3.19 -11.70 12.46
CA GLY A 69 -2.91 -10.69 11.44
C GLY A 69 -1.44 -10.67 11.06
N ILE A 70 -1.16 -10.37 9.79
CA ILE A 70 0.19 -10.05 9.30
C ILE A 70 0.29 -8.54 9.18
N GLU A 71 1.23 -7.95 9.90
CA GLU A 71 1.57 -6.54 9.77
C GLU A 71 2.73 -6.37 8.80
N ILE A 72 2.52 -5.58 7.75
CA ILE A 72 3.49 -5.27 6.71
C ILE A 72 3.86 -3.80 6.87
N SER A 73 5.11 -3.53 7.27
CA SER A 73 5.60 -2.15 7.33
C SER A 73 5.55 -1.51 5.95
N THR A 74 5.07 -0.26 5.91
CA THR A 74 5.02 0.56 4.71
C THR A 74 6.05 1.69 4.74
N SER A 75 7.04 1.65 5.64
CA SER A 75 8.15 2.61 5.65
C SER A 75 9.28 2.21 4.71
N SER A 76 9.82 3.17 3.96
CA SER A 76 11.04 2.98 3.17
C SER A 76 12.21 3.76 3.79
N PRO A 77 13.47 3.30 3.61
CA PRO A 77 14.63 4.04 4.12
C PRO A 77 14.73 5.49 3.59
N LEU A 78 14.25 5.74 2.38
CA LEU A 78 14.20 7.08 1.80
C LEU A 78 13.15 7.95 2.49
N GLU A 79 11.95 7.40 2.73
CA GLU A 79 10.89 8.09 3.46
C GLU A 79 11.36 8.48 4.86
N ASP A 80 11.96 7.55 5.60
CA ASP A 80 12.41 7.80 6.97
C ASP A 80 13.38 8.98 7.05
N LYS A 81 14.38 9.01 6.17
CA LYS A 81 15.34 10.12 6.13
C LYS A 81 14.68 11.45 5.71
N LYS A 82 13.72 11.42 4.77
CA LYS A 82 13.00 12.64 4.37
C LYS A 82 12.09 13.15 5.48
N LEU A 83 11.42 12.27 6.22
CA LEU A 83 10.60 12.62 7.38
C LEU A 83 11.43 13.18 8.53
N GLU A 84 12.62 12.63 8.77
CA GLU A 84 13.56 13.15 9.76
C GLU A 84 13.97 14.59 9.39
N LYS A 85 14.43 14.81 8.16
CA LYS A 85 14.82 16.14 7.67
C LYS A 85 13.63 17.11 7.66
N LEU A 86 12.43 16.66 7.29
CA LEU A 86 11.21 17.45 7.40
C LEU A 86 10.98 17.93 8.83
N ASN A 87 11.09 17.02 9.80
CA ASN A 87 10.89 17.35 11.21
C ASN A 87 11.93 18.36 11.71
N GLN A 88 13.20 18.21 11.31
CA GLN A 88 14.27 19.17 11.61
C GLN A 88 14.00 20.55 11.00
N MET A 89 13.62 20.60 9.71
CA MET A 89 13.29 21.84 9.01
C MET A 89 12.14 22.58 9.71
N VAL A 90 11.05 21.88 10.03
CA VAL A 90 9.89 22.46 10.73
C VAL A 90 10.28 22.95 12.13
N SER A 91 11.07 22.17 12.88
CA SER A 91 11.54 22.55 14.22
C SER A 91 12.43 23.80 14.20
N ASN A 92 13.19 24.00 13.12
CA ASN A 92 14.01 25.18 12.90
C ASN A 92 13.24 26.36 12.28
N GLY A 93 11.91 26.24 12.13
CA GLY A 93 11.05 27.30 11.59
C GLY A 93 11.03 27.42 10.07
N TYR A 94 11.63 26.47 9.34
CA TYR A 94 11.56 26.45 7.88
C TYR A 94 10.18 26.01 7.39
N ILE A 95 9.79 26.60 6.26
CA ILE A 95 8.57 26.26 5.54
C ILE A 95 8.92 25.23 4.47
N VAL A 96 8.30 24.05 4.56
CA VAL A 96 8.33 23.01 3.54
C VAL A 96 6.99 22.98 2.83
N LYS A 97 7.03 23.13 1.50
CA LYS A 97 5.86 23.10 0.63
C LYS A 97 6.13 22.23 -0.58
N ALA A 98 5.09 21.56 -1.06
CA ALA A 98 5.15 20.87 -2.33
C ALA A 98 5.20 21.86 -3.49
N ASN A 99 5.80 21.42 -4.60
CA ASN A 99 5.78 22.17 -5.86
C ASN A 99 4.41 21.99 -6.56
N THR A 100 4.14 22.79 -7.60
CA THR A 100 2.87 22.77 -8.36
C THR A 100 2.61 21.46 -9.10
N ASN A 101 3.64 20.66 -9.32
CA ASN A 101 3.57 19.46 -10.13
C ASN A 101 3.68 18.19 -9.29
N ASN A 102 3.57 18.30 -7.97
CA ASN A 102 3.70 17.18 -7.07
C ASN A 102 2.50 16.25 -7.20
N LYS A 103 2.76 14.94 -7.25
CA LYS A 103 1.73 13.94 -7.51
C LYS A 103 0.72 13.81 -6.37
N TYR A 104 1.16 13.96 -5.11
CA TYR A 104 0.34 13.65 -3.93
C TYR A 104 0.05 14.85 -3.04
N PHE A 105 0.90 15.87 -3.06
CA PHE A 105 0.83 17.01 -2.17
C PHE A 105 0.38 18.26 -2.93
N GLY A 106 -0.82 18.75 -2.63
CA GLY A 106 -1.35 19.97 -3.26
C GLY A 106 -0.65 21.25 -2.80
N THR A 107 -0.46 22.20 -3.73
CA THR A 107 0.09 23.54 -3.47
C THR A 107 -0.85 24.48 -2.74
N ASN A 108 -2.15 24.20 -2.76
CA ASN A 108 -3.19 25.02 -2.11
C ASN A 108 -3.23 24.86 -0.59
N SER A 109 -2.31 24.06 -0.03
CA SER A 109 -2.04 24.01 1.40
C SER A 109 -1.43 25.35 1.84
N SER A 110 -2.25 26.26 2.36
CA SER A 110 -1.77 27.41 3.15
C SER A 110 -0.99 26.99 4.41
N ARG A 111 -0.88 25.68 4.66
CA ARG A 111 -0.21 25.05 5.79
C ARG A 111 1.13 24.44 5.37
N ASN A 112 2.14 24.71 6.20
CA ASN A 112 3.45 24.07 6.15
C ASN A 112 3.29 22.54 6.20
N LEU A 113 4.06 21.81 5.38
CA LEU A 113 4.06 20.36 5.43
C LEU A 113 4.68 19.90 6.76
N THR A 114 4.01 18.98 7.44
CA THR A 114 4.46 18.35 8.69
C THR A 114 4.54 16.83 8.50
N VAL A 115 5.28 16.15 9.37
CA VAL A 115 5.31 14.66 9.38
C VAL A 115 3.89 14.09 9.49
N LYS A 116 3.04 14.67 10.34
CA LYS A 116 1.65 14.26 10.49
C LYS A 116 0.85 14.40 9.19
N SER A 117 0.99 15.51 8.46
CA SER A 117 0.31 15.67 7.18
C SER A 117 0.82 14.69 6.13
N VAL A 118 2.13 14.40 6.11
CA VAL A 118 2.69 13.40 5.18
C VAL A 118 2.10 12.02 5.46
N LYS A 119 2.07 11.60 6.72
CA LYS A 119 1.46 10.32 7.14
C LYS A 119 -0.02 10.22 6.76
N ASN A 120 -0.79 11.30 6.93
CA ASN A 120 -2.20 11.33 6.53
C ASN A 120 -2.38 11.16 5.01
N VAL A 121 -1.57 11.87 4.21
CA VAL A 121 -1.61 11.74 2.74
C VAL A 121 -1.20 10.32 2.33
N LYS A 122 -0.19 9.74 2.98
CA LYS A 122 0.26 8.37 2.72
C LYS A 122 -0.86 7.35 2.88
N SER A 123 -1.56 7.38 4.02
CA SER A 123 -2.68 6.47 4.28
C SER A 123 -3.76 6.58 3.21
N GLN A 124 -4.08 7.80 2.74
CA GLN A 124 -5.04 8.02 1.65
C GLN A 124 -4.53 7.47 0.31
N VAL A 125 -3.28 7.76 -0.06
CA VAL A 125 -2.67 7.30 -1.30
C VAL A 125 -2.63 5.77 -1.35
N PHE A 126 -2.20 5.13 -0.25
CA PHE A 126 -2.10 3.68 -0.18
C PHE A 126 -3.48 3.02 -0.19
N THR A 127 -4.46 3.62 0.50
CA THR A 127 -5.86 3.16 0.46
C THR A 127 -6.39 3.19 -0.97
N ASN A 128 -6.24 4.32 -1.66
CA ASN A 128 -6.71 4.46 -3.04
C ASN A 128 -6.00 3.48 -3.98
N ALA A 129 -4.68 3.33 -3.86
CA ALA A 129 -3.91 2.41 -4.70
C ALA A 129 -4.35 0.95 -4.50
N ILE A 130 -4.60 0.53 -3.26
CA ILE A 130 -5.08 -0.83 -2.98
C ILE A 130 -6.51 -1.01 -3.49
N VAL A 131 -7.41 -0.05 -3.27
CA VAL A 131 -8.79 -0.12 -3.80
C VAL A 131 -8.81 -0.17 -5.33
N GLU A 132 -7.99 0.65 -6.00
CA GLU A 132 -7.84 0.62 -7.46
C GLU A 132 -7.30 -0.73 -7.93
N PHE A 133 -6.27 -1.26 -7.28
CA PHE A 133 -5.70 -2.58 -7.58
C PHE A 133 -6.73 -3.71 -7.42
N MET A 134 -7.52 -3.70 -6.34
CA MET A 134 -8.55 -4.71 -6.12
C MET A 134 -9.62 -4.69 -7.22
N ASN A 135 -9.89 -3.51 -7.80
CA ASN A 135 -10.86 -3.34 -8.89
C ASN A 135 -10.26 -3.47 -10.30
N SER A 136 -8.93 -3.50 -10.45
CA SER A 136 -8.27 -3.59 -11.76
C SER A 136 -8.21 -5.04 -12.28
N ASN A 137 -7.72 -5.21 -13.51
CA ASN A 137 -7.41 -6.54 -14.07
C ASN A 137 -5.99 -7.01 -13.70
N ASP A 138 -5.24 -6.23 -12.92
CA ASP A 138 -3.90 -6.61 -12.48
C ASP A 138 -3.98 -7.61 -11.33
N ASN A 139 -3.08 -8.57 -11.33
CA ASN A 139 -3.06 -9.61 -10.30
C ASN A 139 -1.98 -9.39 -9.24
N ILE A 140 -1.05 -8.46 -9.46
CA ILE A 140 0.07 -8.19 -8.54
C ILE A 140 0.20 -6.69 -8.31
N LEU A 141 0.14 -6.28 -7.04
CA LEU A 141 0.54 -4.95 -6.60
C LEU A 141 1.93 -5.04 -5.96
N ASN A 142 2.89 -4.31 -6.50
CA ASN A 142 4.22 -4.19 -5.91
C ASN A 142 4.23 -3.06 -4.88
N LEU A 143 4.23 -3.44 -3.60
CA LEU A 143 4.19 -2.48 -2.50
C LEU A 143 5.46 -1.64 -2.41
N ASN A 144 6.63 -2.21 -2.70
CA ASN A 144 7.89 -1.46 -2.67
C ASN A 144 7.91 -0.32 -3.68
N ASN A 145 7.40 -0.55 -4.90
CA ASN A 145 7.32 0.51 -5.90
C ASN A 145 6.42 1.65 -5.41
N LEU A 146 5.25 1.32 -4.84
CA LEU A 146 4.35 2.31 -4.28
C LEU A 146 5.01 3.12 -3.15
N MET A 147 5.75 2.45 -2.27
CA MET A 147 6.49 3.08 -1.17
C MET A 147 7.60 4.01 -1.66
N VAL A 148 8.38 3.58 -2.67
CA VAL A 148 9.45 4.39 -3.26
C VAL A 148 8.86 5.59 -4.00
N ASP A 149 7.82 5.39 -4.80
CA ASP A 149 7.12 6.46 -5.51
C ASP A 149 6.59 7.50 -4.53
N PHE A 150 5.97 7.07 -3.44
CA PHE A 150 5.50 7.97 -2.38
C PHE A 150 6.66 8.73 -1.72
N ALA A 151 7.74 8.03 -1.34
CA ALA A 151 8.91 8.65 -0.74
C ALA A 151 9.56 9.70 -1.65
N ASN A 152 9.61 9.44 -2.96
CA ASN A 152 10.15 10.39 -3.95
C ASN A 152 9.36 11.69 -4.00
N GLU A 153 8.04 11.63 -3.85
CA GLU A 153 7.16 12.79 -3.88
C GLU A 153 7.19 13.63 -2.59
N ILE A 154 7.78 13.15 -1.49
CA ILE A 154 7.98 14.01 -0.31
C ILE A 154 8.95 15.15 -0.71
N PRO A 155 8.54 16.43 -0.60
CA PRO A 155 9.28 17.59 -1.14
C PRO A 155 10.41 18.03 -0.21
N VAL A 156 11.28 17.08 0.13
CA VAL A 156 12.47 17.27 0.96
C VAL A 156 13.63 16.59 0.26
N GLU A 157 14.64 17.39 -0.11
CA GLU A 157 15.87 16.88 -0.71
C GLU A 157 16.75 16.26 0.37
N ILE A 158 17.42 15.14 0.10
CA ILE A 158 18.42 14.56 0.98
C ILE A 158 19.78 14.85 0.36
N ASN A 159 20.60 15.66 1.03
CA ASN A 159 21.95 16.00 0.59
C ASN A 159 22.93 14.91 1.03
#